data_AF-A0A9D9VMG5-F1
#
_entry.id   AF-A0A9D9VMG5-F1
#
_cell.length_a   1.000
_cell.length_b   1.000
_cell.length_c   1.000
_cell.angle_alpha   90.00
_cell.angle_beta   90.00
_cell.angle_gamma   90.00
#
_symmetry.space_group_name_H-M   'P 1'
#
loop_
_entity.id
_entity.type
_entity.pdbx_description
1 polymer ?
#
loop_
_entity_poly.entity_id
_entity_poly.type
_entity_poly.pdbx_seq_one_letter_code
_entity_poly.pdbx_strand_id
1 'polypeptide(L)'
;SASHHIEEITRYVGRRPDTIIMNVGTFPDDVLELYKKENELPIVDDLPHDTSVIRGSFADVVVAPKVAGDTVPRSFIRHDSMKIATAIRELL
;
A
#
# COMPACT_ATOMS: atom_id res chain seq x y z
N SER A 1 9.48 -5.13 4.74
CA SER A 1 9.23 -3.76 5.23
C SER A 1 9.33 -2.78 4.06
N ALA A 2 9.04 -1.50 4.28
CA ALA A 2 9.11 -0.48 3.25
C ALA A 2 10.54 -0.27 2.72
N SER A 3 11.55 -0.27 3.60
CA SER A 3 12.97 -0.15 3.24
C SER A 3 13.40 -1.26 2.25
N HIS A 4 13.02 -2.51 2.52
CA HIS A 4 13.34 -3.64 1.65
C HIS A 4 12.77 -3.51 0.23
N HIS A 5 11.56 -2.94 0.09
CA HIS A 5 10.99 -2.66 -1.24
C HIS A 5 11.80 -1.61 -1.99
N ILE A 6 12.23 -0.55 -1.30
CA ILE A 6 13.07 0.50 -1.88
C ILE A 6 14.43 -0.04 -2.29
N GLU A 7 15.04 -0.89 -1.46
CA GLU A 7 16.32 -1.53 -1.74
C GLU A 7 16.26 -2.41 -2.99
N GLU A 8 15.21 -3.22 -3.16
CA GLU A 8 15.08 -4.03 -4.37
C GLU A 8 14.83 -3.18 -5.62
N ILE A 9 13.94 -2.18 -5.54
CA ILE A 9 13.75 -1.24 -6.67
C ILE A 9 15.07 -0.57 -7.02
N THR A 10 15.83 -0.11 -6.02
CA THR A 10 17.12 0.56 -6.22
C THR A 10 18.15 -0.38 -6.84
N ARG A 11 18.19 -1.64 -6.40
CA ARG A 11 19.10 -2.66 -6.94
C ARG A 11 18.87 -2.90 -8.42
N TYR A 12 17.61 -3.03 -8.84
CA TYR A 12 17.29 -3.35 -10.24
C TYR A 12 17.22 -2.13 -11.16
N VAL A 13 16.84 -0.96 -10.65
CA VAL A 13 16.73 0.28 -11.44
C VAL A 13 18.03 1.09 -11.44
N GLY A 14 18.90 0.91 -10.43
CA GLY A 14 20.16 1.64 -10.27
C GLY A 14 20.05 3.03 -9.64
N ARG A 15 18.85 3.42 -9.17
CA ARG A 15 18.61 4.66 -8.42
C ARG A 15 17.48 4.50 -7.42
N ARG A 16 17.57 5.23 -6.30
CA ARG A 16 16.50 5.31 -5.31
C ARG A 16 15.35 6.17 -5.86
N PRO A 17 14.07 5.83 -5.57
CA PRO A 17 12.95 6.74 -5.85
C PRO A 17 13.13 8.09 -5.16
N ASP A 18 12.80 9.17 -5.88
CA ASP A 18 12.81 10.55 -5.36
C ASP A 18 11.69 10.77 -4.34
N THR A 19 10.55 10.08 -4.52
CA THR A 19 9.39 10.15 -3.64
C THR A 19 8.80 8.75 -3.41
N ILE A 20 8.40 8.50 -2.17
CA ILE A 20 7.74 7.29 -1.71
C ILE A 20 6.40 7.69 -1.10
N ILE A 21 5.29 7.15 -1.63
CA ILE A 21 3.95 7.32 -1.07
C ILE A 21 3.65 6.08 -0.23
N MET A 22 3.51 6.26 1.08
CA MET A 22 3.31 5.18 2.04
C MET A 22 1.94 5.30 2.71
N ASN A 23 1.13 4.25 2.61
CA ASN A 23 -0.10 4.17 3.39
C ASN A 23 0.22 3.94 4.86
N VAL A 24 -0.27 4.81 5.73
CA VAL A 24 -0.23 4.63 7.19
C VAL A 24 -1.65 4.52 7.74
N GLY A 25 -1.78 3.84 8.88
CA GLY A 25 -3.05 3.58 9.53
C GLY A 25 -3.29 2.09 9.77
N THR A 26 -4.44 1.79 10.37
CA THR A 26 -4.86 0.43 10.68
C THR A 26 -5.99 0.00 9.76
N PHE A 27 -6.05 -1.31 9.50
CA PHE A 27 -7.20 -1.93 8.82
C PHE A 27 -8.01 -2.71 9.85
N PRO A 28 -9.32 -2.93 9.60
CA PRO A 28 -10.16 -3.80 10.42
C PRO A 28 -9.55 -5.20 10.60
N ASP A 29 -9.63 -5.75 11.81
CA ASP A 29 -9.00 -7.03 12.18
C ASP A 29 -9.54 -8.20 11.35
N ASP A 30 -10.84 -8.21 11.05
CA ASP A 30 -11.49 -9.22 10.22
C ASP A 30 -10.90 -9.26 8.79
N VAL A 31 -10.56 -8.09 8.24
CA VAL A 31 -9.88 -7.98 6.94
C VAL A 31 -8.43 -8.45 7.06
N LEU A 32 -7.70 -8.06 8.11
CA LEU A 32 -6.32 -8.49 8.35
C LEU A 32 -6.21 -10.00 8.51
N GLU A 33 -7.18 -10.65 9.15
CA GLU A 33 -7.24 -12.11 9.28
C GLU A 33 -7.36 -12.82 7.92
N LEU A 34 -8.08 -12.23 6.96
CA LEU A 34 -8.21 -12.79 5.61
C LEU A 34 -6.88 -12.75 4.87
N TYR A 35 -6.17 -11.61 4.92
CA TYR A 35 -4.83 -11.48 4.34
C TYR A 35 -3.81 -12.40 5.02
N LYS A 36 -3.88 -12.52 6.34
CA LYS A 36 -2.99 -13.40 7.11
C LYS A 36 -3.13 -14.89 6.74
N LYS A 37 -4.33 -15.35 6.37
CA LYS A 37 -4.55 -16.72 5.87
C LYS A 37 -3.79 -17.01 4.59
N GLU A 38 -3.56 -15.98 3.77
CA GLU A 38 -2.76 -16.04 2.54
C GLU A 38 -1.27 -15.70 2.77
N ASN A 39 -0.82 -15.62 4.04
CA ASN A 39 0.51 -15.16 4.44
C ASN A 39 0.84 -13.72 4.02
N GLU A 40 -0.17 -12.89 3.81
CA GLU A 40 -0.02 -11.47 3.53
C GLU A 40 -0.18 -10.65 4.82
N LEU A 41 0.70 -9.67 5.03
CA LEU A 41 0.68 -8.77 6.17
C LEU A 41 0.89 -7.33 5.68
N PRO A 42 0.32 -6.33 6.38
CA PRO A 42 0.61 -4.93 6.09
C PRO A 42 2.11 -4.66 6.09
N ILE A 43 2.55 -3.81 5.14
CA ILE A 43 3.94 -3.41 5.07
C ILE A 43 4.28 -2.54 6.28
N VAL A 44 5.33 -2.94 7.00
CA VAL A 44 5.91 -2.16 8.10
C VAL A 44 6.62 -0.93 7.52
N ASP A 45 6.22 0.26 7.97
CA ASP A 45 6.92 1.52 7.73
C ASP A 45 8.12 1.62 8.68
N ASP A 46 9.30 1.30 8.14
CA ASP A 46 10.60 1.40 8.79
C ASP A 46 11.47 2.49 8.14
N LEU A 47 10.86 3.44 7.43
CA LEU A 47 11.56 4.50 6.72
C LEU A 47 11.91 5.67 7.67
N PRO A 48 13.01 6.39 7.39
CA PRO A 48 13.31 7.63 8.11
C PRO A 48 12.21 8.68 7.92
N HIS A 49 12.18 9.64 8.85
CA HIS A 49 11.35 10.84 8.73
C HIS A 49 12.11 11.89 7.91
N ASP A 50 12.01 11.80 6.58
CA ASP A 50 12.56 12.78 5.66
C ASP A 50 11.52 13.22 4.61
N THR A 51 11.89 14.21 3.81
CA THR A 51 11.02 14.83 2.80
C THR A 51 10.75 13.93 1.59
N SER A 52 11.42 12.79 1.45
CA SER A 52 11.19 11.84 0.35
C SER A 52 10.00 10.90 0.61
N VAL A 53 9.45 10.89 1.83
CA VAL A 53 8.36 9.97 2.20
C VAL A 53 7.08 10.75 2.53
N ILE A 54 6.07 10.57 1.69
CA ILE A 54 4.72 11.07 1.92
C ILE A 54 3.93 9.98 2.63
N ARG A 55 3.53 10.26 3.88
CA ARG A 55 2.72 9.35 4.70
C ARG A 55 1.29 9.86 4.77
N GLY A 56 0.33 8.97 4.54
CA GLY A 56 -1.09 9.32 4.63
C GLY A 56 -1.99 8.10 4.59
N SER A 57 -3.28 8.30 4.86
CA SER A 57 -4.29 7.28 4.57
C SER A 57 -4.52 7.29 3.06
N PHE A 58 -4.02 6.26 2.37
CA PHE A 58 -4.09 6.12 0.93
C PHE A 58 -4.83 4.86 0.48
N ALA A 59 -5.17 3.97 1.40
CA ALA A 59 -5.90 2.75 1.12
C ALA A 59 -7.17 2.65 1.97
N ASP A 60 -8.21 2.06 1.39
CA ASP A 60 -9.50 1.82 1.99
C ASP A 60 -9.90 0.35 1.81
N VAL A 61 -10.84 -0.10 2.66
CA VAL A 61 -11.44 -1.43 2.57
C VAL A 61 -12.61 -1.38 1.59
N VAL A 62 -12.50 -2.08 0.48
CA VAL A 62 -13.54 -2.28 -0.53
C VAL A 62 -14.15 -3.66 -0.34
N VAL A 63 -15.34 -3.72 0.26
CA VAL A 63 -16.13 -4.96 0.33
C VAL A 63 -16.79 -5.18 -1.03
N ALA A 64 -16.13 -5.94 -1.88
CA ALA A 64 -16.63 -6.21 -3.22
C ALA A 64 -17.57 -7.44 -3.16
N PRO A 65 -18.88 -7.33 -3.49
CA PRO A 65 -19.83 -8.44 -3.35
C PRO A 65 -19.47 -9.56 -4.32
N LYS A 66 -19.28 -10.79 -3.84
CA LYS A 66 -18.95 -11.98 -4.67
C LYS A 66 -19.87 -12.03 -5.88
N VAL A 67 -19.29 -11.99 -7.08
CA VAL A 67 -20.05 -12.19 -8.33
C VAL A 67 -20.16 -13.70 -8.52
N ALA A 68 -21.35 -14.20 -8.85
CA ALA A 68 -21.56 -15.61 -9.10
C ALA A 68 -20.68 -16.07 -10.28
N GLY A 69 -19.81 -17.06 -10.05
CA GLY A 69 -18.84 -17.54 -11.03
C GLY A 69 -17.43 -16.96 -10.90
N ASP A 70 -17.21 -16.02 -9.99
CA ASP A 70 -15.88 -15.46 -9.69
C ASP A 70 -15.13 -16.39 -8.72
N THR A 71 -14.13 -17.10 -9.23
CA THR A 71 -13.27 -18.02 -8.46
C THR A 71 -12.11 -17.30 -7.78
N VAL A 72 -11.88 -16.02 -8.08
CA VAL A 72 -10.73 -15.27 -7.54
C VAL A 72 -11.16 -14.51 -6.29
N PRO A 73 -10.50 -14.73 -5.13
CA PRO A 73 -10.73 -13.90 -3.96
C PRO A 73 -10.33 -12.44 -4.28
N ARG A 74 -11.30 -11.52 -4.22
CA ARG A 74 -11.04 -10.09 -4.43
C ARG A 74 -10.33 -9.50 -3.23
N SER A 75 -9.19 -8.82 -3.46
CA SER A 75 -8.48 -8.04 -2.46
C SER A 75 -9.38 -6.97 -1.84
N PHE A 76 -9.54 -7.02 -0.51
CA PHE A 76 -10.36 -6.09 0.26
C PHE A 76 -9.67 -4.75 0.47
N ILE A 77 -8.35 -4.71 0.56
CA ILE A 77 -7.59 -3.46 0.76
C ILE A 77 -7.14 -2.96 -0.61
N ARG A 78 -7.49 -1.71 -0.95
CA ARG A 78 -7.09 -1.06 -2.20
C ARG A 78 -6.73 0.39 -1.96
N HIS A 79 -5.79 0.89 -2.76
CA HIS A 79 -5.51 2.32 -2.78
C HIS A 79 -6.72 3.11 -3.30
N ASP A 80 -7.03 4.22 -2.63
CA ASP A 80 -7.97 5.22 -3.12
C ASP A 80 -7.28 6.05 -4.20
N SER A 81 -7.77 5.92 -5.43
CA SER A 81 -7.21 6.60 -6.59
C SER A 81 -7.21 8.13 -6.47
N MET A 82 -8.20 8.71 -5.79
CA MET A 82 -8.30 10.16 -5.61
C MET A 82 -7.30 10.64 -4.57
N LYS A 83 -7.12 9.92 -3.46
CA LYS A 83 -6.11 10.26 -2.44
C LYS A 83 -4.69 10.17 -3.01
N ILE A 84 -4.39 9.12 -3.77
CA ILE A 84 -3.11 8.99 -4.48
C ILE A 84 -2.92 10.12 -5.50
N ALA A 85 -3.94 10.42 -6.31
CA ALA A 85 -3.85 11.50 -7.30
C ALA A 85 -3.64 12.89 -6.67
N THR A 86 -4.20 13.13 -5.47
CA THR A 86 -3.93 14.35 -4.71
C THR A 86 -2.50 14.40 -4.22
N ALA A 87 -1.98 13.32 -3.63
CA ALA A 87 -0.58 13.25 -3.18
C ALA A 87 0.42 13.44 -4.34
N ILE A 88 0.14 12.89 -5.52
CA ILE A 88 0.97 13.09 -6.71
C ILE A 88 0.91 14.55 -7.19
N ARG A 89 -0.25 15.21 -7.10
CA ARG A 89 -0.40 16.61 -7.51
C ARG A 89 0.41 17.58 -6.66
N GLU A 90 0.67 17.26 -5.39
CA GLU A 90 1.52 18.08 -4.52
C GLU A 90 3.01 18.05 -4.90
N LEU A 91 3.41 17.15 -5.79
CA LEU A 91 4.79 17.01 -6.29
C LEU A 91 5.07 17.79 -7.59
N LEU A 92 4.03 18.31 -8.25
CA LEU A 92 4.10 18.99 -9.55
C LEU A 92 4.02 20.50 -9.40
#